data_AF-K2BH00-F1
#
_entry.id   AF-K2BH00-F1
#
_cell.length_a   1.000
_cell.length_b   1.000
_cell.length_c   1.000
_cell.angle_alpha   90.00
_cell.angle_beta   90.00
_cell.angle_gamma   90.00
#
_symmetry.space_group_name_H-M   'P 1'
#
loop_
_entity.id
_entity.type
_entity.pdbx_description
1 polymer ?
#
loop_
_entity_poly.entity_id
_entity_poly.type
_entity_poly.pdbx_seq_one_letter_code
_entity_poly.pdbx_strand_id
1 'polypeptide(L)'
;MIQADHRDRLMKYLNDAGVEAIIHYPTPIHLQTAANYLQYRKEDFPETLNITSRILSLPLHPSMTFEQQDHVIALIRQFYG
;
A
#
# COMPACT_ATOMS: atom_id res chain seq x y z
N MET A 1 -5.78 5.64 -0.42
CA MET A 1 -4.78 4.82 0.30
C MET A 1 -5.45 4.20 1.51
N ILE A 2 -5.14 2.94 1.81
CA ILE A 2 -5.61 2.20 2.99
C ILE A 2 -4.42 1.59 3.73
N GLN A 3 -4.63 1.12 4.96
CA GLN A 3 -3.75 0.17 5.63
C GLN A 3 -4.35 -1.23 5.51
N ALA A 4 -3.53 -2.22 5.18
CA ALA A 4 -3.96 -3.58 4.86
C ALA A 4 -3.06 -4.60 5.57
N ASP A 5 -3.67 -5.57 6.25
CA ASP A 5 -2.95 -6.74 6.73
C ASP A 5 -2.56 -7.63 5.55
N HIS A 6 -1.37 -8.24 5.61
CA HIS A 6 -0.78 -8.97 4.48
C HIS A 6 -0.69 -8.13 3.20
N ARG A 7 -0.35 -6.83 3.33
CA ARG A 7 -0.30 -5.82 2.26
C ARG A 7 0.31 -6.33 0.96
N ASP A 8 1.50 -6.95 1.02
CA ASP A 8 2.20 -7.42 -0.19
C ASP A 8 1.43 -8.55 -0.91
N ARG A 9 0.78 -9.44 -0.16
CA ARG A 9 -0.08 -10.48 -0.72
C ARG A 9 -1.35 -9.90 -1.34
N LEU A 10 -2.00 -8.94 -0.67
CA LEU A 10 -3.18 -8.27 -1.21
C LEU A 10 -2.83 -7.54 -2.50
N MET A 11 -1.73 -6.79 -2.51
CA MET A 11 -1.25 -6.09 -3.70
C MET A 11 -1.03 -7.05 -4.87
N LYS A 12 -0.33 -8.17 -4.63
CA LYS A 12 -0.13 -9.20 -5.66
C LYS A 12 -1.47 -9.77 -6.15
N TYR A 13 -2.37 -10.12 -5.24
CA TYR A 13 -3.68 -10.67 -5.58
C TYR A 13 -4.51 -9.73 -6.46
N LEU A 14 -4.55 -8.44 -6.12
CA LEU A 14 -5.25 -7.42 -6.91
C LEU A 14 -4.60 -7.23 -8.29
N ASN A 15 -3.28 -7.16 -8.35
CA ASN A 15 -2.55 -7.01 -9.62
C ASN A 15 -2.72 -8.23 -10.53
N ASP A 16 -2.71 -9.45 -9.98
CA ASP A 16 -2.97 -10.68 -10.74
C ASP A 16 -4.41 -10.71 -11.29
N ALA A 17 -5.36 -10.01 -10.64
CA ALA A 17 -6.74 -9.82 -11.08
C ALA A 17 -6.95 -8.58 -11.98
N GLY A 18 -5.89 -7.89 -12.39
CA GLY A 18 -5.97 -6.71 -13.25
C GLY A 18 -6.35 -5.40 -12.56
N VAL A 19 -6.39 -5.38 -11.22
CA VAL A 19 -6.60 -4.17 -10.42
C VAL A 19 -5.24 -3.59 -10.02
N GLU A 20 -4.88 -2.44 -10.58
CA GLU A 20 -3.59 -1.80 -10.33
C GLU A 20 -3.49 -1.25 -8.89
N ALA A 21 -2.82 -2.01 -8.03
CA ALA A 21 -2.53 -1.63 -6.65
C ALA A 21 -1.02 -1.43 -6.45
N ILE A 22 -0.66 -0.33 -5.78
CA ILE A 22 0.73 0.12 -5.66
C ILE A 22 1.06 0.67 -4.26
N ILE A 23 2.34 0.67 -3.91
CA ILE A 23 2.83 1.15 -2.61
C ILE A 23 3.38 2.57 -2.76
N HIS A 24 2.83 3.52 -2.00
CA HIS A 24 3.28 4.90 -1.91
C HIS A 24 3.62 5.26 -0.46
N TYR A 25 4.87 5.24 0.00
CA TYR A 25 6.10 4.79 -0.65
C TYR A 25 6.69 3.63 0.16
N PRO A 26 7.46 2.70 -0.46
CA PRO A 26 7.96 1.52 0.25
C PRO A 26 9.06 1.83 1.27
N THR A 27 9.79 2.93 1.09
CA THR A 27 10.91 3.30 1.98
C THR A 27 10.62 4.64 2.68
N PRO A 28 10.53 4.66 4.02
CA PRO A 28 10.40 5.89 4.79
C PRO A 28 11.56 6.87 4.53
N ILE A 29 11.28 8.18 4.60
CA ILE A 29 12.26 9.23 4.31
C ILE A 29 13.55 9.06 5.13
N HIS A 30 13.45 8.79 6.43
CA HIS A 30 14.61 8.65 7.31
C HIS A 30 15.51 7.44 6.98
N LEU A 31 15.04 6.50 6.16
CA LEU A 31 15.82 5.35 5.68
C LEU A 31 16.26 5.49 4.23
N GLN A 32 15.93 6.59 3.54
CA GLN A 32 16.43 6.82 2.20
C GLN A 32 17.90 7.26 2.26
N THR A 33 18.72 6.81 1.30
CA THR A 33 20.13 7.18 1.20
C THR A 33 20.36 8.70 1.24
N ALA A 34 19.44 9.47 0.65
CA ALA A 34 19.49 10.94 0.67
C ALA A 34 19.40 11.54 2.08
N ALA A 35 18.82 10.84 3.05
CA ALA A 35 18.66 11.26 4.43
C ALA A 35 19.77 10.75 5.36
N ASN A 36 20.76 9.98 4.87
CA ASN A 36 21.82 9.38 5.69
C ASN A 36 22.57 10.42 6.53
N TYR A 37 22.73 11.66 6.05
CA TYR A 37 23.40 12.73 6.79
C TYR A 37 22.68 13.13 8.09
N LEU A 38 21.40 12.79 8.23
CA LEU A 38 20.60 13.04 9.45
C LEU A 38 20.87 12.00 10.54
N GLN A 39 21.53 10.88 10.21
CA GLN A 39 21.94 9.82 11.15
C GLN A 39 20.78 9.17 11.94
N TYR A 40 19.56 9.24 11.40
CA TYR A 40 18.41 8.51 11.95
C TYR A 40 18.54 7.01 11.74
N ARG A 41 18.00 6.25 12.70
CA ARG A 41 17.91 4.80 12.69
C ARG A 41 16.48 4.36 12.47
N LYS A 42 16.32 3.11 12.08
CA LYS A 42 15.01 2.44 11.95
C LYS A 42 14.21 2.57 13.26
N GLU A 43 14.87 2.41 14.40
CA GLU A 43 14.22 2.41 15.71
C GLU A 43 13.66 3.79 16.12
N ASP A 44 14.09 4.88 15.47
CA ASP A 44 13.68 6.24 15.84
C ASP A 44 12.24 6.57 15.44
N PHE A 45 11.69 5.85 14.45
CA PHE A 45 10.33 6.10 13.92
C PHE A 45 9.52 4.79 13.78
N PRO A 46 9.21 4.10 14.90
CA PRO A 46 8.56 2.79 14.87
C PRO A 46 7.18 2.83 14.20
N GLU A 47 6.40 3.88 14.45
CA GLU A 47 5.07 4.03 13.82
C GLU A 47 5.15 4.25 12.31
N THR A 48 6.17 4.96 11.84
CA THR A 48 6.39 5.12 10.39
C THR A 48 6.64 3.76 9.74
N LEU A 49 7.42 2.89 10.36
CA LEU A 49 7.68 1.54 9.84
C LEU A 49 6.45 0.66 9.86
N ASN A 50 5.70 0.71 10.97
CA ASN A 50 4.44 -0.01 11.11
C ASN A 50 3.48 0.37 9.97
N ILE A 51 3.29 1.67 9.73
CA ILE A 51 2.41 2.16 8.66
C ILE A 51 2.96 1.82 7.27
N THR A 52 4.25 2.08 6.99
CA THR A 52 4.84 1.81 5.67
C THR A 52 4.76 0.34 5.27
N SER A 53 4.81 -0.59 6.23
CA SER A 53 4.62 -2.02 5.97
C SER A 53 3.17 -2.40 5.61
N ARG A 54 2.19 -1.53 5.86
CA ARG A 54 0.75 -1.81 5.69
C ARG A 54 0.03 -0.92 4.68
N ILE A 55 0.62 0.20 4.25
CA ILE A 55 -0.04 1.09 3.28
C ILE A 55 -0.12 0.49 1.87
N LEU A 56 -1.28 0.65 1.25
CA LEU A 56 -1.57 0.29 -0.14
C LEU A 56 -2.44 1.36 -0.79
N SER A 57 -2.09 1.77 -2.01
CA SER A 57 -2.92 2.61 -2.86
C SER A 57 -3.70 1.73 -3.82
N LEU A 58 -5.03 1.84 -3.77
CA LEU A 58 -5.96 1.25 -4.72
C LEU A 58 -6.19 2.22 -5.90
N PRO A 59 -6.61 1.73 -7.07
CA PRO A 59 -6.92 2.61 -8.18
C PRO A 59 -8.10 3.49 -7.81
N LEU A 60 -7.94 4.79 -8.03
CA LEU A 60 -8.99 5.78 -7.82
C LEU A 60 -8.77 6.94 -8.78
N HIS A 61 -9.66 7.10 -9.75
CA HIS A 61 -9.62 8.18 -10.73
C HIS A 61 -11.04 8.65 -11.09
N PRO A 62 -11.22 9.90 -11.55
CA PRO A 62 -12.55 10.46 -11.79
C PRO A 62 -13.41 9.71 -12.81
N SER A 63 -12.79 8.98 -13.74
CA SER A 63 -13.46 8.21 -14.78
C SER A 63 -13.81 6.76 -14.39
N MET A 64 -13.54 6.35 -13.14
CA MET A 64 -13.78 4.98 -12.69
C MET A 64 -15.28 4.71 -12.53
N THR A 65 -15.79 3.65 -13.16
CA THR A 65 -17.22 3.29 -13.09
C THR A 65 -17.56 2.64 -11.75
N PHE A 66 -18.85 2.62 -11.39
CA PHE A 66 -19.30 1.88 -10.21
C PHE A 66 -19.00 0.38 -10.31
N GLU A 67 -19.12 -0.22 -11.50
CA GLU A 67 -18.79 -1.62 -11.74
C GLU A 67 -17.31 -1.91 -11.47
N GLN A 68 -16.41 -1.01 -11.88
CA GLN A 68 -14.99 -1.12 -11.56
C GLN A 68 -14.74 -1.01 -10.05
N GLN A 69 -15.43 -0.10 -9.36
CA GLN A 69 -15.32 0.04 -7.91
C GLN A 69 -15.82 -1.22 -7.19
N ASP A 70 -16.98 -1.74 -7.58
CA ASP A 70 -17.58 -2.96 -7.03
C ASP A 70 -16.67 -4.18 -7.25
N HIS A 71 -16.01 -4.26 -8.40
CA HIS A 71 -15.02 -5.30 -8.68
C HIS A 71 -13.84 -5.26 -7.68
N VAL A 72 -13.27 -4.07 -7.43
CA VAL A 72 -12.20 -3.90 -6.43
C VAL A 72 -12.69 -4.30 -5.03
N ILE A 73 -13.88 -3.85 -4.64
CA ILE A 73 -14.48 -4.17 -3.33
C ILE A 73 -14.68 -5.69 -3.18
N ALA A 74 -15.20 -6.35 -4.21
CA ALA A 74 -15.44 -7.79 -4.22
C ALA A 74 -14.13 -8.58 -4.07
N LEU A 75 -13.09 -8.21 -4.81
CA LEU A 75 -11.77 -8.84 -4.70
C LEU A 75 -11.18 -8.69 -3.29
N ILE A 76 -11.23 -7.50 -2.71
CA ILE A 76 -10.73 -7.27 -1.34
C ILE A 76 -11.50 -8.13 -0.34
N ARG A 77 -12.83 -8.20 -0.45
CA ARG A 77 -13.65 -9.07 0.39
C ARG A 77 -13.30 -10.54 0.23
N GLN A 78 -13.09 -11.00 -1.00
CA GLN A 78 -12.70 -12.39 -1.28
C GLN A 78 -11.31 -12.75 -0.75
N PHE A 79 -10.38 -11.79 -0.71
CA PHE A 79 -9.04 -12.03 -0.17
C PHE A 79 -9.03 -12.21 1.35
N TYR A 80 -9.94 -11.53 2.06
CA TYR A 80 -9.99 -11.52 3.53
C TYR A 80 -11.08 -12.39 4.16
N GLY A 81 -12.16 -12.69 3.43
CA GLY A 81 -13.24 -13.58 3.84
C GLY A 81 -12.88 -15.04 3.66
#